data_AF-A0A920N9D5-F1
#
_entry.id   AF-A0A920N9D5-F1
#
_cell.length_a   1.000
_cell.length_b   1.000
_cell.length_c   1.000
_cell.angle_alpha   90.00
_cell.angle_beta   90.00
_cell.angle_gamma   90.00
#
_symmetry.space_group_name_H-M   'P 1'
#
loop_
_entity.id
_entity.type
_entity.pdbx_description
1 polymer ?
#
loop_
_entity_poly.entity_id
_entity_poly.type
_entity_poly.pdbx_seq_one_letter_code
_entity_poly.pdbx_strand_id
1 'polypeptide(L)'
;MVRLAQDFTVRMPLVDGQGNFGSIDNDPPAAMRYTEAKLSKVAEEMLANLDQDTVDWSLNFDDTLREPTVLPARFQIFWSMELLV
;
A
#
# COMPACT_ATOMS: atom_id res chain seq x y z
N MET A 1 7.05 1.86 -0.54
CA MET A 1 6.70 1.12 0.69
C MET A 1 6.67 2.06 1.89
N VAL A 2 7.80 2.65 2.31
CA VAL A 2 7.88 3.55 3.48
C VAL A 2 6.81 4.66 3.50
N ARG A 3 6.60 5.37 2.38
CA ARG A 3 5.56 6.42 2.26
C ARG A 3 4.14 5.95 2.61
N LEU A 4 3.81 4.68 2.36
CA LEU A 4 2.47 4.13 2.60
C LEU A 4 2.21 3.81 4.08
N ALA A 5 3.26 3.82 4.92
CA ALA A 5 3.19 3.61 6.36
C ALA A 5 3.24 4.93 7.16
N GLN A 6 3.56 6.05 6.50
CA GLN A 6 3.69 7.36 7.15
C GLN A 6 2.32 8.05 7.23
N ASP A 7 1.77 8.13 8.44
CA ASP A 7 0.50 8.79 8.77
C ASP A 7 0.50 10.31 8.50
N PHE A 8 1.67 10.94 8.54
CA PHE A 8 1.84 12.35 8.18
C PHE A 8 1.91 12.61 6.67
N THR A 9 2.10 11.56 5.85
CA THR A 9 2.19 11.70 4.38
C THR A 9 0.91 11.27 3.67
N VAL A 10 0.18 10.31 4.25
CA VAL A 10 -1.09 9.81 3.71
C VAL A 10 -2.14 9.78 4.81
N ARG A 11 -3.36 10.21 4.48
CA ARG A 11 -4.45 10.27 5.47
C ARG A 11 -4.86 8.89 5.98
N MET A 12 -4.75 7.86 5.13
CA MET A 12 -5.01 6.48 5.48
C MET A 12 -3.80 5.63 5.10
N PRO A 13 -2.92 5.30 6.07
CA PRO A 13 -1.82 4.38 5.85
C PRO A 13 -2.34 3.03 5.35
N LEU A 14 -1.77 2.57 4.24
CA LEU A 14 -2.05 1.24 3.71
C LEU A 14 -1.18 0.17 4.35
N VAL A 15 -0.02 0.56 4.87
CA VAL A 15 0.93 -0.32 5.52
C VAL A 15 0.94 0.01 7.00
N ASP A 16 0.77 -1.01 7.83
CA ASP A 16 1.05 -0.96 9.26
C ASP A 16 2.52 -1.37 9.45
N GLY A 17 3.36 -0.40 9.82
CA GLY A 17 4.82 -0.56 9.90
C GLY A 17 5.31 -0.49 11.34
N GLN A 18 6.21 -1.42 11.72
CA GLN A 18 6.94 -1.36 12.98
C GLN A 18 8.44 -1.10 12.72
N GLY A 19 8.99 -0.08 13.38
CA GLY A 19 10.38 0.36 13.22
C GLY A 19 10.48 1.84 12.88
N ASN A 20 11.65 2.28 12.41
CA ASN A 20 11.84 3.67 11.99
C ASN A 20 11.47 3.84 10.50
N PHE A 21 10.32 4.46 10.25
CA PHE A 21 9.81 4.81 8.92
C PHE A 21 10.08 6.27 8.53
N GLY A 22 11.00 6.94 9.23
CA GLY A 22 11.34 8.34 9.05
C GLY A 22 10.44 9.28 9.85
N SER A 23 10.79 10.56 9.86
CA SER A 23 10.09 11.61 10.59
C SER A 23 9.77 12.80 9.66
N ILE A 24 8.87 13.67 10.12
CA ILE A 24 8.63 15.01 9.53
C ILE A 24 9.90 15.86 9.58
N ASP A 25 10.74 15.65 10.60
CA ASP A 25 12.00 16.36 10.82
C ASP A 25 13.15 15.92 9.90
N ASN A 26 12.82 15.20 8.82
CA ASN A 26 13.75 14.73 7.80
C ASN A 26 14.75 13.65 8.28
N ASP A 27 14.38 12.91 9.34
CA ASP A 27 15.10 11.70 9.72
C ASP A 27 14.86 10.60 8.69
N PRO A 28 15.93 9.99 8.12
CA PRO A 28 15.76 8.94 7.12
C PRO A 28 15.19 7.67 7.74
N PRO A 29 14.36 6.92 6.98
CA PRO A 29 13.89 5.61 7.40
C PRO A 29 15.05 4.63 7.55
N ALA A 30 14.89 3.66 8.46
CA ALA A 30 15.86 2.59 8.62
C ALA A 30 15.92 1.69 7.37
N ALA A 31 17.02 0.96 7.23
CA ALA A 31 17.16 -0.04 6.17
C ALA A 31 16.08 -1.13 6.30
N MET A 32 15.66 -1.70 5.16
CA MET A 32 14.57 -2.70 5.07
C MET A 32 14.67 -3.87 6.06
N ARG A 33 15.89 -4.26 6.45
CA ARG A 33 16.15 -5.36 7.40
C ARG A 33 15.82 -5.02 8.87
N TYR A 34 15.55 -3.75 9.17
CA TYR A 34 15.21 -3.26 10.51
C TYR A 34 13.79 -2.72 10.60
N THR A 35 12.98 -2.96 9.57
CA THR A 35 11.58 -2.50 9.49
C THR A 35 10.70 -3.69 9.19
N GLU A 36 9.62 -3.83 9.94
CA GLU A 36 8.56 -4.81 9.68
C GLU A 36 7.34 -4.09 9.11
N ALA A 37 6.60 -4.76 8.23
CA ALA A 37 5.45 -4.18 7.55
C ALA A 37 4.36 -5.23 7.36
N LYS A 38 3.12 -4.84 7.65
CA LYS A 38 1.91 -5.62 7.43
C LYS A 38 0.88 -4.78 6.67
N LEU A 39 -0.07 -5.44 6.00
CA LEU A 39 -1.25 -4.76 5.49
C LEU A 39 -2.06 -4.16 6.65
N SER A 40 -2.43 -2.89 6.50
CA SER A 40 -3.46 -2.28 7.34
C SER A 40 -4.83 -2.89 7.01
N LYS A 41 -5.79 -2.76 7.92
CA LYS A 41 -7.18 -3.18 7.68
C LYS A 41 -7.79 -2.52 6.43
N VAL A 42 -7.41 -1.26 6.15
CA VAL A 42 -7.89 -0.53 4.96
C VAL A 42 -7.32 -1.14 3.68
N ALA A 43 -6.06 -1.58 3.70
CA ALA A 43 -5.45 -2.26 2.56
C ALA A 43 -6.03 -3.66 2.32
N GLU A 44 -6.39 -4.40 3.38
CA GLU A 44 -7.10 -5.69 3.26
C GLU A 44 -8.44 -5.51 2.54
N GLU A 45 -9.19 -4.45 2.85
CA GLU A 45 -10.45 -4.11 2.20
C GLU A 45 -10.29 -3.77 0.70
N MET A 46 -9.11 -3.30 0.27
CA MET A 46 -8.82 -3.06 -1.15
C MET A 46 -8.59 -4.34 -1.95
N LEU A 47 -8.11 -5.39 -1.29
CA LEU A 47 -7.87 -6.72 -1.88
C LEU A 47 -9.07 -7.64 -1.76
N ALA A 48 -10.11 -7.22 -1.06
CA ALA A 48 -11.30 -8.03 -0.88
C ALA A 48 -11.99 -8.34 -2.23
N ASN A 49 -12.44 -9.58 -2.37
CA ASN A 49 -13.07 -10.13 -3.58
C ASN A 49 -12.19 -10.17 -4.83
N LEU A 50 -10.86 -10.08 -4.70
CA LEU A 50 -9.94 -10.22 -5.84
C LEU A 50 -10.08 -11.58 -6.53
N ASP A 51 -10.36 -12.63 -5.77
CA ASP A 51 -10.50 -14.02 -6.26
C ASP A 51 -11.87 -14.32 -6.91
N GLN A 52 -12.77 -13.33 -7.02
CA GLN A 52 -14.14 -13.51 -7.53
C GLN A 52 -14.32 -12.97 -8.96
N ASP A 53 -13.28 -13.05 -9.79
CA ASP A 53 -13.28 -12.52 -11.18
C ASP A 53 -13.77 -11.07 -11.28
N THR A 54 -13.38 -10.24 -10.29
CA THR A 54 -13.83 -8.83 -10.21
C THR A 54 -12.98 -7.88 -11.03
N VAL A 55 -11.81 -8.31 -11.49
CA VAL A 55 -10.83 -7.49 -12.22
C VAL A 55 -10.18 -8.27 -13.36
N ASP A 56 -9.72 -7.53 -14.36
CA ASP A 56 -8.94 -8.10 -15.46
C ASP A 56 -7.51 -8.42 -15.03
N TRP A 57 -7.00 -9.57 -15.48
CA TRP A 57 -5.66 -10.05 -15.18
C TRP A 57 -4.76 -9.98 -16.41
N SER A 58 -3.53 -9.52 -16.23
CA SER A 58 -2.47 -9.57 -17.24
C SER A 58 -1.34 -10.49 -16.81
N LEU A 59 -0.57 -10.99 -17.76
CA LEU A 59 0.66 -11.71 -17.46
C LEU A 59 1.71 -10.76 -16.84
N ASN A 60 2.54 -11.29 -15.95
CA ASN A 60 3.68 -10.58 -15.38
C ASN A 60 4.85 -10.49 -16.39
N PHE A 61 5.97 -9.88 -15.99
CA PHE A 61 7.06 -9.56 -16.94
C PHE A 61 7.68 -10.77 -17.67
N ASP A 62 7.63 -11.96 -17.06
CA ASP A 62 8.21 -13.21 -17.60
C ASP A 62 7.13 -14.23 -18.02
N ASP A 63 5.87 -13.80 -18.11
CA ASP A 63 4.70 -14.61 -18.49
C ASP A 63 4.44 -15.86 -17.62
N THR A 64 5.03 -15.93 -16.43
CA THR A 64 4.87 -17.09 -15.53
C THR A 64 3.70 -16.95 -14.55
N LEU A 65 3.36 -15.73 -14.18
CA LEU A 65 2.30 -15.40 -13.22
C LEU A 65 1.32 -14.39 -13.81
N ARG A 66 0.16 -14.27 -13.16
CA ARG A 66 -0.83 -13.25 -13.49
C ARG A 66 -0.89 -12.20 -12.40
N GLU A 67 -0.97 -10.95 -12.81
CA GLU A 67 -1.12 -9.79 -11.94
C GLU A 67 -2.41 -9.05 -12.30
N PRO A 68 -3.16 -8.54 -11.30
CA PRO A 68 -4.39 -7.81 -11.57
C PRO A 68 -4.04 -6.43 -12.15
N THR A 69 -4.76 -6.01 -13.19
CA THR A 69 -4.54 -4.71 -13.84
C THR A 69 -5.03 -3.54 -13.00
N VAL A 70 -6.04 -3.77 -12.18
CA VAL A 70 -6.64 -2.81 -11.24
C VAL A 70 -6.96 -3.51 -9.92
N LEU A 71 -7.04 -2.74 -8.84
CA LEU A 71 -7.54 -3.25 -7.56
C LEU A 71 -9.05 -2.98 -7.43
N PRO A 72 -9.84 -3.91 -6.87
CA PRO A 72 -11.28 -3.71 -6.66
C PRO A 72 -11.62 -2.46 -5.83
N ALA A 73 -10.73 -2.04 -4.93
CA ALA A 73 -10.72 -0.75 -4.23
C ALA A 73 -12.12 -0.28 -3.79
N ARG A 74 -12.78 -1.07 -2.93
CA ARG A 74 -14.15 -0.83 -2.42
C ARG A 74 -14.33 0.52 -1.70
N PHE A 75 -13.25 1.21 -1.38
CA PHE A 75 -13.23 2.55 -0.84
C PHE A 75 -12.39 3.48 -1.74
N GLN A 76 -12.81 4.75 -1.85
CA GLN A 76 -12.14 5.71 -2.73
C GLN A 76 -10.82 6.22 -2.15
N ILE A 77 -9.73 5.52 -2.47
CA ILE A 77 -8.40 5.85 -1.97
C ILE A 77 -7.76 7.08 -2.62
N PHE A 78 -8.17 7.41 -3.85
CA PHE A 78 -7.60 8.51 -4.62
C PHE A 78 -7.57 9.84 -3.84
N TRP A 79 -8.70 10.22 -3.23
CA TRP A 79 -8.79 11.46 -2.45
C TRP A 79 -8.01 11.43 -1.12
N SER A 80 -7.61 10.25 -0.64
CA SER A 80 -6.88 10.09 0.62
C SER A 80 -5.38 10.39 0.49
N MET A 81 -4.85 10.27 -0.73
CA MET A 81 -3.41 10.38 -1.00
C MET A 81 -2.97 11.80 -1.38
N GLU A 82 -3.90 12.71 -1.67
CA GLU A 82 -3.62 14.01 -2.32
C GLU A 82 -3.76 15.23 -1.39
N LEU A 83 -4.15 15.06 -0.12
CA LEU A 83 -4.58 16.18 0.74
C LEU A 83 -3.58 16.65 1.82
N LEU A 84 -2.28 16.35 1.71
CA LEU A 84 -1.28 16.74 2.72
C LEU A 84 -0.05 17.48 2.15
N VAL A 85 -0.29 18.37 1.18
CA VAL A 85 0.70 19.38 0.73
C VAL A 85 0.11 20.77 0.88
#